data_AF-A0A7K4F8M6-F1
#
_entry.id   AF-A0A7K4F8M6-F1
#
_cell.length_a   1.000
_cell.length_b   1.000
_cell.length_c   1.000
_cell.angle_alpha   90.00
_cell.angle_beta   90.00
_cell.angle_gamma   90.00
#
_symmetry.space_group_name_H-M   'P 1'
#
loop_
_entity.id
_entity.type
_entity.pdbx_description
1 polymer ?
#
loop_
_entity_poly.entity_id
_entity_poly.type
_entity_poly.pdbx_seq_one_letter_code
_entity_poly.pdbx_strand_id
1 'polypeptide(L)'
;MLKIGEFIYPWGSGHYSRMMRLNQVLEDHIKEKFEVHFSSKDHVYEKLLKKFPDQKEKIHEILMPTPIDGKFGPSVTMSLMNLLLPISKNPPLVRQIANYLREERKLYNKEKFDLVINDGDMGSNILAKNRNIPSLFVTNQFRPKLYNSRAYLYPSLIFVAKQIAKATKILVADSPPPYTMCEYNLNFINEV
;
A
#
# COMPACT_ATOMS: atom_id res chain seq x y z
N MET A 1 1.69 -2.40 25.24
CA MET A 1 2.54 -1.86 24.18
C MET A 1 1.71 -1.87 22.93
N LEU A 2 1.52 -0.72 22.29
CA LEU A 2 0.75 -0.64 21.05
C LEU A 2 1.52 -1.30 19.90
N LYS A 3 0.81 -1.99 19.01
CA LYS A 3 1.39 -2.62 17.83
C LYS A 3 0.90 -1.95 16.57
N ILE A 4 1.82 -1.35 15.83
CA ILE A 4 1.55 -0.68 14.56
C ILE A 4 1.99 -1.60 13.43
N GLY A 5 1.06 -1.96 12.54
CA GLY A 5 1.37 -2.68 11.30
C GLY A 5 1.55 -1.70 10.14
N GLU A 6 2.76 -1.59 9.60
CA GLU A 6 3.05 -0.78 8.42
C GLU A 6 3.20 -1.62 7.16
N PHE A 7 2.38 -1.37 6.15
CA PHE A 7 2.38 -2.09 4.87
C PHE A 7 2.88 -1.15 3.77
N ILE A 8 4.11 -1.40 3.31
CA ILE A 8 4.83 -0.53 2.38
C ILE A 8 4.85 -1.18 1.01
N TYR A 9 4.22 -0.54 0.02
CA TYR A 9 4.17 -1.09 -1.33
C TYR A 9 5.58 -1.16 -1.95
N PRO A 10 6.00 -2.32 -2.51
CA PRO A 10 7.38 -2.53 -2.94
C PRO A 10 7.68 -1.92 -4.31
N TRP A 11 6.71 -1.31 -5.00
CA TRP A 11 6.92 -0.76 -6.34
C TRP A 11 7.32 0.72 -6.28
N GLY A 12 8.59 1.00 -6.54
CA GLY A 12 9.16 2.35 -6.48
C GLY A 12 9.63 2.76 -5.08
N SER A 13 10.77 3.46 -5.03
CA SER A 13 11.38 3.86 -3.74
C SER A 13 10.63 4.97 -3.00
N GLY A 14 9.63 5.60 -3.63
CA GLY A 14 8.84 6.68 -3.03
C GLY A 14 8.03 6.23 -1.81
N HIS A 15 7.44 5.02 -1.86
CA HIS A 15 6.68 4.46 -0.73
C HIS A 15 7.57 4.27 0.50
N TYR A 16 8.73 3.64 0.31
CA TYR A 16 9.73 3.47 1.37
C TYR A 16 10.14 4.81 1.99
N SER A 17 10.56 5.78 1.19
CA SER A 17 11.04 7.07 1.71
C SER A 17 9.97 7.81 2.51
N ARG A 18 8.72 7.79 2.04
CA ARG A 18 7.58 8.43 2.70
C ARG A 18 7.24 7.76 4.03
N MET A 19 7.14 6.43 4.05
CA MET A 19 6.86 5.69 5.28
C MET A 19 7.99 5.83 6.30
N MET A 20 9.25 5.85 5.86
CA MET A 20 10.38 6.10 6.76
C MET A 20 10.35 7.52 7.34
N ARG A 21 9.90 8.53 6.57
CA ARG A 21 9.75 9.89 7.07
C ARG A 21 8.60 10.00 8.07
N LEU A 22 7.49 9.29 7.84
CA LEU A 22 6.38 9.20 8.79
C LEU A 22 6.84 8.57 10.11
N ASN A 23 7.56 7.44 10.05
CA ASN A 23 8.07 6.76 11.26
C ASN A 23 8.92 7.67 12.16
N GLN A 24 9.74 8.54 11.57
CA GLN A 24 10.59 9.47 12.33
C GLN A 24 9.81 10.43 13.23
N VAL A 25 8.54 10.70 12.92
CA VAL A 25 7.71 11.64 13.67
C VAL A 25 6.62 10.94 14.48
N LEU A 26 6.47 9.61 14.39
CA LEU A 26 5.46 8.89 15.16
C LEU A 26 5.67 9.03 16.67
N GLU A 27 6.92 8.99 17.12
CA GLU A 27 7.29 9.13 18.54
C GLU A 27 6.93 10.51 19.11
N ASP A 28 6.90 11.55 18.27
CA ASP A 28 6.51 12.89 18.69
C ASP A 28 4.99 13.01 18.92
N HIS A 29 4.20 12.10 18.33
CA HIS A 29 2.74 12.16 18.32
C HIS A 29 2.05 11.05 19.15
N ILE A 30 2.70 9.89 19.34
CA ILE A 30 2.17 8.77 20.12
C ILE A 30 2.89 8.73 21.47
N LYS A 31 2.15 9.01 22.54
CA LYS A 31 2.72 9.11 23.90
C LYS A 31 2.92 7.74 24.55
N GLU A 32 2.13 6.76 24.14
CA GLU A 32 2.19 5.38 24.60
C GLU A 32 3.38 4.65 23.98
N LYS A 33 3.94 3.67 24.69
CA LYS A 33 4.96 2.78 24.12
C LYS A 33 4.35 1.96 22.98
N PHE A 34 4.96 2.03 21.80
CA PHE A 34 4.58 1.27 20.64
C PHE A 34 5.76 0.51 20.02
N GLU A 35 5.44 -0.49 19.22
CA GLU A 35 6.37 -1.13 18.29
C GLU A 35 5.78 -1.15 16.88
N VAL A 36 6.66 -1.16 15.89
CA VAL A 36 6.29 -1.13 14.48
C VAL A 36 6.68 -2.46 13.82
N HIS A 37 5.72 -3.08 13.14
CA HIS A 37 5.91 -4.25 12.31
C HIS A 37 5.82 -3.82 10.84
N PHE A 38 6.89 -3.99 10.09
CA PHE A 38 6.93 -3.63 8.68
C PHE A 38 6.59 -4.83 7.80
N SER A 39 5.78 -4.63 6.77
CA SER A 39 5.45 -5.64 5.77
C SER A 39 5.73 -5.09 4.39
N SER A 40 6.54 -5.81 3.61
CA SER A 40 6.90 -5.43 2.24
C SER A 40 7.49 -6.64 1.49
N LYS A 41 7.95 -6.42 0.26
CA LYS A 41 8.71 -7.39 -0.54
C LYS A 41 9.91 -6.77 -1.24
N ASP A 42 10.69 -7.63 -1.89
CA ASP A 42 11.75 -7.31 -2.85
C ASP A 42 12.72 -6.23 -2.31
N HIS A 43 13.04 -5.22 -3.11
CA HIS A 43 14.05 -4.23 -2.76
C HIS A 43 13.69 -3.37 -1.53
N VAL A 44 12.41 -3.21 -1.20
CA VAL A 44 11.97 -2.48 -0.02
C VAL A 44 12.14 -3.32 1.24
N TYR A 45 11.85 -4.62 1.17
CA TYR A 45 12.12 -5.56 2.26
C TYR A 45 13.62 -5.59 2.61
N GLU A 46 14.49 -5.67 1.61
CA GLU A 46 15.96 -5.62 1.81
C GLU A 46 16.43 -4.31 2.45
N LYS A 47 15.82 -3.17 2.07
CA LYS A 47 16.11 -1.87 2.69
C LYS A 47 15.71 -1.84 4.17
N LEU A 48 14.55 -2.40 4.51
CA LEU A 48 14.07 -2.49 5.90
C LEU A 48 15.02 -3.34 6.75
N LEU A 49 15.44 -4.52 6.25
CA LEU A 49 16.39 -5.39 6.94
C LEU A 49 17.74 -4.70 7.21
N LYS A 50 18.24 -3.91 6.24
CA LYS A 50 19.47 -3.14 6.40
C LYS A 50 19.33 -1.98 7.38
N LYS A 51 18.15 -1.34 7.41
CA LYS A 51 17.89 -0.18 8.27
C LYS A 51 17.62 -0.57 9.72
N PHE A 52 16.96 -1.71 9.95
CA PHE A 52 16.62 -2.21 11.28
C PHE A 52 17.18 -3.62 11.49
N PRO A 53 18.52 -3.79 11.51
CA PRO A 53 19.17 -5.10 11.58
C PRO A 53 18.85 -5.88 12.85
N ASP A 54 18.48 -5.18 13.94
CA ASP A 54 18.17 -5.77 15.25
C ASP A 54 16.67 -6.05 15.46
N GLN A 55 15.83 -5.79 14.46
CA GLN A 55 14.36 -5.93 14.56
C GLN A 55 13.79 -6.82 13.45
N LYS A 56 14.58 -7.80 12.97
CA LYS A 56 14.21 -8.66 11.83
C LYS A 56 12.92 -9.43 12.07
N GLU A 57 12.62 -9.78 13.32
CA GLU A 57 11.39 -10.43 13.73
C GLU A 57 10.14 -9.57 13.52
N LYS A 58 10.31 -8.25 13.37
CA LYS A 58 9.25 -7.28 13.10
C LYS A 58 9.14 -6.93 11.61
N ILE A 59 10.01 -7.49 10.77
CA ILE A 59 10.00 -7.27 9.32
C ILE A 59 9.48 -8.52 8.64
N HIS A 60 8.32 -8.40 7.99
CA HIS A 60 7.59 -9.51 7.38
C HIS A 60 7.68 -9.40 5.85
N GLU A 61 8.13 -10.47 5.20
CA GLU A 61 8.04 -10.55 3.75
C GLU A 61 6.61 -10.97 3.35
N ILE A 62 5.90 -10.09 2.65
CA ILE A 62 4.54 -10.33 2.17
C ILE A 62 4.47 -10.10 0.67
N LEU A 63 3.89 -11.06 -0.06
CA LEU A 63 3.69 -10.96 -1.50
C LEU A 63 2.62 -9.90 -1.82
N MET A 64 3.02 -8.66 -2.02
CA MET A 64 2.12 -7.61 -2.52
C MET A 64 2.06 -7.69 -4.06
N PRO A 65 0.87 -7.87 -4.67
CA PRO A 65 0.77 -7.98 -6.12
C PRO A 65 1.20 -6.66 -6.79
N THR A 66 2.23 -6.74 -7.62
CA THR A 66 2.70 -5.63 -8.45
C THR A 66 2.17 -5.76 -9.88
N PRO A 67 1.91 -4.65 -10.59
CA PRO A 67 1.59 -4.70 -12.01
C PRO A 67 2.67 -5.42 -12.82
N ILE A 68 2.29 -5.97 -13.98
CA ILE A 68 3.28 -6.51 -14.92
C ILE A 68 3.95 -5.33 -15.63
N ASP A 69 5.25 -5.18 -15.43
CA ASP A 69 6.05 -4.14 -16.09
C ASP A 69 6.00 -4.29 -17.62
N GLY A 70 5.76 -3.17 -18.29
CA GLY A 70 5.90 -2.98 -19.73
C GLY A 70 7.03 -2.01 -20.05
N LYS A 71 7.15 -1.61 -21.32
CA LYS A 71 8.27 -0.77 -21.80
C LYS A 71 8.33 0.62 -21.18
N PHE A 72 7.19 1.19 -20.78
CA PHE A 72 7.07 2.54 -20.19
C PHE A 72 6.09 2.54 -18.99
N GLY A 73 6.31 1.63 -18.04
CA GLY A 73 5.39 1.41 -16.91
C GLY A 73 4.47 0.20 -17.13
N PRO A 74 3.38 0.04 -16.36
CA PRO A 74 2.59 -1.19 -16.38
C PRO A 74 1.98 -1.48 -17.76
N SER A 75 2.15 -2.72 -18.24
CA SER A 75 1.51 -3.19 -19.47
C SER A 75 0.02 -3.44 -19.22
N VAL A 76 -0.85 -2.58 -19.74
CA VAL A 76 -2.31 -2.66 -19.52
C VAL A 76 -2.88 -3.96 -20.07
N THR A 77 -2.52 -4.35 -21.30
CA THR A 77 -3.03 -5.56 -21.96
C THR A 77 -2.61 -6.82 -21.20
N MET A 78 -1.34 -6.91 -20.80
CA MET A 78 -0.86 -8.06 -20.04
C MET A 78 -1.46 -8.07 -18.63
N SER A 79 -1.60 -6.93 -17.98
CA SER A 79 -2.24 -6.86 -16.66
C SER A 79 -3.71 -7.31 -16.70
N LEU A 80 -4.45 -6.97 -17.76
CA LEU A 80 -5.83 -7.42 -17.98
C LEU A 80 -5.91 -8.93 -18.26
N MET A 81 -5.07 -9.44 -19.16
CA MET A 81 -5.05 -10.88 -19.45
C MET A 81 -4.62 -11.70 -18.21
N ASN A 82 -3.76 -11.13 -17.36
CA ASN A 82 -3.29 -11.78 -16.13
C ASN A 82 -4.39 -11.88 -15.06
N LEU A 83 -5.54 -11.25 -15.26
CA LEU A 83 -6.66 -11.35 -14.30
C LEU A 83 -7.03 -12.82 -14.04
N LEU A 84 -7.16 -13.61 -15.12
CA LEU A 84 -7.63 -14.99 -15.08
C LEU A 84 -6.62 -15.99 -15.66
N LEU A 85 -5.76 -15.56 -16.58
CA LEU A 85 -4.76 -16.44 -17.21
C LEU A 85 -3.39 -16.20 -16.59
N PRO A 86 -2.55 -17.25 -16.42
CA PRO A 86 -1.16 -17.04 -16.07
C PRO A 86 -0.45 -16.34 -17.23
N ILE A 87 0.35 -15.32 -16.92
CA ILE A 87 1.20 -14.64 -17.91
C ILE A 87 2.65 -14.74 -17.50
N SER A 88 3.47 -15.24 -18.42
CA SER A 88 4.88 -15.51 -18.16
C SER A 88 5.02 -16.42 -16.94
N LYS A 89 5.75 -16.00 -15.90
CA LYS A 89 5.93 -16.73 -14.64
C LYS A 89 4.89 -16.39 -13.57
N ASN A 90 3.98 -15.45 -13.83
CA ASN A 90 3.02 -14.98 -12.83
C ASN A 90 1.71 -15.80 -12.89
N PRO A 91 1.24 -16.35 -11.75
CA PRO A 91 -0.08 -16.98 -11.70
C PRO A 91 -1.18 -15.93 -11.87
N PRO A 92 -2.44 -16.34 -12.12
CA PRO A 92 -3.55 -15.40 -12.27
C PRO A 92 -3.65 -14.43 -11.09
N LEU A 93 -3.92 -13.15 -11.36
CA LEU A 93 -3.98 -12.07 -10.38
C LEU A 93 -5.00 -12.37 -9.26
N VAL A 94 -6.14 -13.00 -9.59
CA VAL A 94 -7.13 -13.42 -8.57
C VAL A 94 -6.51 -14.38 -7.56
N ARG A 95 -5.71 -15.35 -8.03
CA ARG A 95 -5.02 -16.29 -7.15
C ARG A 95 -3.89 -15.61 -6.36
N GLN A 96 -3.19 -14.66 -6.98
CA GLN A 96 -2.20 -13.83 -6.29
C GLN A 96 -2.84 -13.05 -5.15
N ILE A 97 -3.93 -12.32 -5.42
CA ILE A 97 -4.68 -11.54 -4.42
C ILE A 97 -5.22 -12.45 -3.31
N ALA A 98 -5.79 -13.60 -3.64
CA ALA A 98 -6.34 -14.52 -2.64
C ALA A 98 -5.25 -15.07 -1.70
N ASN A 99 -4.11 -15.48 -2.26
CA ASN A 99 -2.96 -15.95 -1.46
C ASN A 99 -2.38 -14.82 -0.62
N TYR A 100 -2.20 -13.65 -1.22
CA TYR A 100 -1.73 -12.44 -0.56
C TYR A 100 -2.60 -12.07 0.65
N LEU A 101 -3.92 -11.94 0.47
CA LEU A 101 -4.86 -11.66 1.56
C LEU A 101 -4.87 -12.74 2.64
N ARG A 102 -4.59 -14.01 2.27
CA ARG A 102 -4.47 -15.12 3.22
C ARG A 102 -3.21 -14.99 4.08
N GLU A 103 -2.07 -14.64 3.49
CA GLU A 103 -0.83 -14.44 4.25
C GLU A 103 -0.90 -13.20 5.13
N GLU A 104 -1.40 -12.07 4.62
CA GLU A 104 -1.65 -10.90 5.46
C GLU A 104 -2.60 -11.22 6.61
N ARG A 105 -3.68 -11.97 6.35
CA ARG A 105 -4.61 -12.40 7.40
C ARG A 105 -3.90 -13.18 8.51
N LYS A 106 -2.92 -14.02 8.19
CA LYS A 106 -2.13 -14.72 9.21
C LYS A 106 -1.33 -13.73 10.05
N LEU A 107 -0.69 -12.75 9.40
CA LEU A 107 0.06 -11.72 10.11
C LEU A 107 -0.83 -10.92 11.07
N TYR A 108 -1.99 -10.46 10.60
CA TYR A 108 -2.98 -9.78 11.42
C TYR A 108 -3.41 -10.60 12.64
N ASN A 109 -3.65 -11.91 12.44
CA ASN A 109 -4.09 -12.79 13.52
C ASN A 109 -2.96 -13.06 14.53
N LYS A 110 -1.71 -13.14 14.05
CA LYS A 110 -0.52 -13.39 14.87
C LYS A 110 -0.17 -12.17 15.71
N GLU A 111 0.00 -11.02 15.06
CA GLU A 111 0.54 -9.84 15.71
C GLU A 111 -0.52 -9.05 16.47
N LYS A 112 -1.78 -9.06 16.00
CA LYS A 112 -2.93 -8.35 16.58
C LYS A 112 -2.67 -6.85 16.69
N PHE A 113 -2.54 -6.19 15.54
CA PHE A 113 -2.27 -4.76 15.44
C PHE A 113 -3.37 -3.91 16.08
N ASP A 114 -2.96 -2.83 16.76
CA ASP A 114 -3.83 -1.79 17.32
C ASP A 114 -4.06 -0.66 16.31
N LEU A 115 -3.09 -0.45 15.40
CA LEU A 115 -3.13 0.53 14.33
C LEU A 115 -2.48 -0.05 13.07
N VAL A 116 -3.02 0.29 11.90
CA VAL A 116 -2.44 -0.09 10.62
C VAL A 116 -2.16 1.15 9.78
N ILE A 117 -0.99 1.22 9.16
CA ILE A 117 -0.62 2.31 8.25
C ILE A 117 -0.21 1.69 6.92
N ASN A 118 -0.94 2.05 5.86
CA ASN A 118 -0.77 1.47 4.54
C ASN A 118 -0.29 2.53 3.55
N ASP A 119 0.70 2.20 2.74
CA ASP A 119 1.17 3.06 1.67
C ASP A 119 1.22 2.29 0.36
N GLY A 120 0.14 2.42 -0.42
CA GLY A 120 -0.05 1.75 -1.71
C GLY A 120 -0.70 0.37 -1.60
N ASP A 121 -0.69 -0.25 -0.42
CA ASP A 121 -1.38 -1.51 -0.20
C ASP A 121 -2.86 -1.34 0.20
N MET A 122 -3.75 -1.87 -0.65
CA MET A 122 -5.20 -1.80 -0.45
C MET A 122 -5.77 -3.01 0.28
N GLY A 123 -5.08 -4.16 0.28
CA GLY A 123 -5.62 -5.37 0.91
C GLY A 123 -5.66 -5.23 2.42
N SER A 124 -4.62 -4.65 3.00
CA SER A 124 -4.54 -4.34 4.41
C SER A 124 -5.70 -3.43 4.89
N ASN A 125 -6.13 -2.42 4.11
CA ASN A 125 -7.31 -1.60 4.45
C ASN A 125 -8.58 -2.44 4.65
N ILE A 126 -8.78 -3.45 3.80
CA ILE A 126 -9.94 -4.36 3.88
C ILE A 126 -9.85 -5.21 5.15
N LEU A 127 -8.66 -5.74 5.44
CA LEU A 127 -8.43 -6.59 6.61
C LEU A 127 -8.57 -5.84 7.94
N ALA A 128 -8.10 -4.59 8.00
CA ALA A 128 -8.27 -3.71 9.15
C ALA A 128 -9.74 -3.36 9.38
N LYS A 129 -10.46 -2.94 8.33
CA LYS A 129 -11.90 -2.63 8.41
C LYS A 129 -12.72 -3.82 8.91
N ASN A 130 -12.45 -5.02 8.39
CA ASN A 130 -13.16 -6.24 8.81
C ASN A 130 -12.91 -6.63 10.27
N ARG A 131 -11.90 -6.04 10.93
CA ARG A 131 -11.52 -6.28 12.33
C ARG A 131 -11.79 -5.09 13.25
N ASN A 132 -12.38 -4.02 12.73
CA ASN A 132 -12.53 -2.75 13.44
C ASN A 132 -11.19 -2.20 13.99
N ILE A 133 -10.10 -2.40 13.24
CA ILE A 133 -8.79 -1.83 13.57
C ILE A 133 -8.66 -0.47 12.87
N PRO A 134 -8.31 0.60 13.60
CA PRO A 134 -7.98 1.89 12.99
C PRO A 134 -6.92 1.75 11.90
N SER A 135 -7.18 2.35 10.74
CA SER A 135 -6.25 2.30 9.59
C SER A 135 -6.01 3.68 8.99
N LEU A 136 -4.76 3.97 8.67
CA LEU A 136 -4.31 5.16 7.97
C LEU A 136 -3.84 4.76 6.57
N PHE A 137 -4.32 5.44 5.54
CA PHE A 137 -3.78 5.27 4.18
C PHE A 137 -2.97 6.48 3.78
N VAL A 138 -1.67 6.28 3.63
CA VAL A 138 -0.71 7.30 3.22
C VAL A 138 -0.65 7.31 1.70
N THR A 139 -0.85 8.47 1.09
CA THR A 139 -0.76 8.61 -0.36
C THR A 139 -0.31 9.99 -0.79
N ASN A 140 0.28 10.08 -1.98
CA ASN A 140 0.45 11.34 -2.72
C ASN A 140 -0.45 11.37 -3.97
N GLN A 141 -1.29 10.36 -4.17
CA GLN A 141 -2.19 10.22 -5.31
C GLN A 141 -3.56 9.67 -4.88
N PHE A 142 -4.63 10.32 -5.33
CA PHE A 142 -6.00 9.88 -5.14
C PHE A 142 -6.77 10.18 -6.42
N ARG A 143 -7.19 9.14 -7.14
CA ARG A 143 -7.87 9.27 -8.46
C ARG A 143 -7.13 10.24 -9.41
N PRO A 144 -5.84 10.00 -9.70
CA PRO A 144 -5.08 10.92 -10.53
C PRO A 144 -5.71 11.07 -11.92
N LYS A 145 -5.71 12.29 -12.46
CA LYS A 145 -6.11 12.56 -13.84
C LYS A 145 -5.06 11.93 -14.76
N LEU A 146 -5.38 10.76 -15.31
CA LEU A 146 -4.49 10.06 -16.23
C LEU A 146 -4.47 10.81 -17.58
N TYR A 147 -3.32 11.40 -17.94
CA TYR A 147 -3.08 12.03 -19.24
C TYR A 147 -3.36 11.03 -20.37
N ASN A 148 -4.20 11.39 -21.35
CA ASN A 148 -4.62 10.51 -22.45
C ASN A 148 -5.39 9.23 -22.05
N SER A 149 -5.92 9.13 -20.83
CA SER A 149 -6.69 7.92 -20.44
C SER A 149 -7.99 7.76 -21.22
N ARG A 150 -8.13 6.57 -21.80
CA ARG A 150 -9.38 6.11 -22.39
C ARG A 150 -10.39 5.81 -21.27
N ALA A 151 -11.66 6.13 -21.51
CA ALA A 151 -12.75 6.01 -20.55
C ALA A 151 -12.84 4.65 -19.84
N TYR A 152 -12.36 3.57 -20.47
CA TYR A 152 -12.38 2.22 -19.89
C TYR A 152 -11.44 2.00 -18.68
N LEU A 153 -10.49 2.92 -18.40
CA LEU A 153 -9.66 2.84 -17.19
C LEU A 153 -10.34 3.45 -15.94
N TYR A 154 -11.41 4.23 -16.13
CA TYR A 154 -12.14 4.89 -15.04
C TYR A 154 -12.75 3.93 -14.02
N PRO A 155 -13.37 2.80 -14.41
CA PRO A 155 -13.90 1.83 -13.45
C PRO A 155 -12.83 1.30 -12.50
N SER A 156 -11.61 1.05 -12.99
CA SER A 156 -10.48 0.60 -12.18
C SER A 156 -10.02 1.66 -11.19
N LEU A 157 -9.95 2.93 -11.61
CA LEU A 157 -9.63 4.05 -10.72
C LEU A 157 -10.67 4.24 -9.62
N ILE A 158 -11.96 4.13 -9.96
CA ILE A 158 -13.06 4.20 -8.99
C ILE A 158 -12.97 3.03 -8.01
N PHE A 159 -12.71 1.82 -8.49
CA PHE A 159 -12.55 0.65 -7.62
C PHE A 159 -11.39 0.84 -6.63
N VAL A 160 -10.22 1.29 -7.10
CA VAL A 160 -9.05 1.59 -6.27
C VAL A 160 -9.40 2.65 -5.22
N ALA A 161 -10.03 3.75 -5.62
CA ALA A 161 -10.45 4.80 -4.70
C ALA A 161 -11.39 4.29 -3.60
N LYS A 162 -12.34 3.42 -3.94
CA LYS A 162 -13.22 2.76 -2.96
C LYS A 162 -12.47 1.85 -1.99
N GLN A 163 -11.36 1.23 -2.40
CA GLN A 163 -10.53 0.46 -1.46
C GLN A 163 -9.68 1.37 -0.56
N ILE A 164 -9.16 2.48 -1.09
CA ILE A 164 -8.43 3.49 -0.31
C ILE A 164 -9.34 4.09 0.76
N ALA A 165 -10.57 4.45 0.40
CA ALA A 165 -11.56 5.03 1.31
C ALA A 165 -12.08 4.08 2.41
N LYS A 166 -11.67 2.80 2.40
CA LYS A 166 -11.92 1.91 3.53
C LYS A 166 -11.03 2.22 4.73
N ALA A 167 -9.95 2.96 4.55
CA ALA A 167 -9.11 3.42 5.64
C ALA A 167 -9.88 4.40 6.55
N THR A 168 -9.60 4.36 7.84
CA THR A 168 -10.21 5.26 8.83
C THR A 168 -9.86 6.72 8.56
N LYS A 169 -8.63 6.99 8.13
CA LYS A 169 -8.19 8.30 7.64
C LYS A 169 -7.23 8.15 6.47
N ILE A 170 -7.21 9.16 5.61
CA ILE A 170 -6.24 9.29 4.53
C ILE A 170 -5.25 10.38 4.93
N LEU A 171 -3.96 10.05 4.91
CA LEU A 171 -2.87 10.99 5.09
C LEU A 171 -2.29 11.34 3.73
N VAL A 172 -2.36 12.61 3.37
CA VAL A 172 -1.82 13.06 2.09
C VAL A 172 -0.43 13.65 2.32
N ALA A 173 0.59 12.98 1.77
CA ALA A 173 1.96 13.45 1.85
C ALA A 173 2.22 14.50 0.77
N ASP A 174 2.37 15.75 1.18
CA ASP A 174 2.80 16.83 0.29
C ASP A 174 4.32 16.79 0.06
N SER A 175 4.74 17.06 -1.16
CA SER A 175 6.15 17.19 -1.51
C SER A 175 6.48 18.66 -1.78
N PRO A 176 7.71 19.11 -1.47
CA PRO A 176 8.10 20.47 -1.81
C PRO A 176 8.03 20.69 -3.33
N PRO A 177 7.85 21.94 -3.78
CA PRO A 177 7.84 22.28 -5.20
C PRO A 177 9.05 21.69 -5.97
N PRO A 178 8.87 21.22 -7.22
CA PRO A 178 7.66 21.29 -8.05
C PRO A 178 6.69 20.10 -7.89
N TYR A 179 6.93 19.20 -6.93
CA TYR A 179 6.16 17.94 -6.77
C TYR A 179 4.95 18.08 -5.83
N THR A 180 4.56 19.31 -5.54
CA THR A 180 3.46 19.68 -4.65
C THR A 180 2.13 19.10 -5.11
N MET A 181 1.26 18.81 -4.15
CA MET A 181 -0.12 18.41 -4.41
C MET A 181 -0.80 19.34 -5.43
N CYS A 182 -1.45 18.75 -6.42
CA CYS A 182 -2.23 19.48 -7.41
C CYS A 182 -3.48 18.68 -7.81
N GLU A 183 -4.42 19.34 -8.49
CA GLU A 183 -5.68 18.72 -8.94
C GLU A 183 -5.48 17.48 -9.85
N TYR A 184 -4.30 17.34 -10.46
CA TYR A 184 -3.96 16.18 -11.27
C TYR A 184 -3.64 14.95 -10.43
N ASN A 185 -3.13 15.13 -9.22
CA ASN A 185 -2.70 14.03 -8.35
C ASN A 185 -3.79 13.65 -7.35
N LEU A 186 -4.63 14.59 -6.90
CA LEU A 186 -5.65 14.39 -5.87
C LEU A 186 -7.02 14.88 -6.33
N ASN A 187 -7.91 13.95 -6.66
CA ASN A 187 -9.28 14.20 -7.09
C ASN A 187 -10.28 13.46 -6.20
N PHE A 188 -10.47 14.00 -4.99
CA PHE A 188 -11.48 13.54 -4.05
C PHE A 188 -12.87 13.95 -4.55
N ILE A 189 -13.81 13.00 -4.59
CA ILE A 189 -15.21 13.27 -4.92
C ILE A 189 -16.08 12.89 -3.74
N ASN A 190 -17.21 13.57 -3.60
CA ASN A 190 -18.17 13.34 -2.51
C ASN A 190 -18.81 11.94 -2.54
N GLU A 191 -18.67 11.19 -3.64
CA GLU A 191 -19.35 9.91 -3.89
C GLU A 191 -18.58 8.68 -3.35
N VAL A 192 -17.48 8.89 -2.61
CA VAL A 192 -16.60 7.84 -2.09
C VAL A 192 -16.51 7.90 -0.57
#